data_AF-A0A9J6FBL8-F1
#
_entry.id   AF-A0A9J6FBL8-F1
#
_cell.length_a   1.000
_cell.length_b   1.000
_cell.length_c   1.000
_cell.angle_alpha   90.00
_cell.angle_beta   90.00
_cell.angle_gamma   90.00
#
_symmetry.space_group_name_H-M   'P 1'
#
loop_
_entity.id
_entity.type
_entity.pdbx_description
1 polymer ?
#
loop_
_entity_poly.entity_id
_entity_poly.type
_entity_poly.pdbx_seq_one_letter_code
_entity_poly.pdbx_strand_id
1 'polypeptide(L)'
;MSNSDKLWLLQWNCRGIRAAAPELNERIKSMDTKPLAVLLQETQETGPSLNGYRAYTAPSITRSSRSDPSQTVVECQTIIYVLKTVAHCQIPTAAFGTDTQEVVAVPFRVGRRNFTVASTYVRPRTAQHASIRVNFSGCGAFARFTLNNAAVFAGDFNAEHKAWGYQISRSRGLQLLEEADEAELPLVNDLSQATRRRQNPAQRDTVPDLTWATANAVATWSC
;
A
#
# COMPACT_ATOMS: atom_id res chain seq x y z
N MET A 1 20.55 -6.17 -20.42
CA MET A 1 19.13 -6.52 -20.17
C MET A 1 18.29 -5.56 -20.99
N SER A 2 17.48 -6.04 -21.94
CA SER A 2 16.56 -5.17 -22.70
C SER A 2 15.52 -4.60 -21.73
N ASN A 3 14.99 -3.42 -22.05
CA ASN A 3 14.00 -2.70 -21.24
C ASN A 3 12.65 -3.46 -21.08
N SER A 4 12.52 -4.65 -21.68
CA SER A 4 11.29 -5.45 -21.80
C SER A 4 10.97 -6.34 -20.58
N ASP A 5 11.88 -6.49 -19.62
CA ASP A 5 11.69 -7.38 -18.45
C ASP A 5 11.34 -6.63 -17.15
N LYS A 6 11.27 -5.29 -17.20
CA LYS A 6 10.94 -4.47 -16.02
C LYS A 6 9.44 -4.44 -15.80
N LEU A 7 9.01 -4.89 -14.62
CA LEU A 7 7.63 -4.78 -14.19
C LEU A 7 7.44 -3.48 -13.41
N TRP A 8 6.37 -2.75 -13.74
CA TRP A 8 6.06 -1.48 -13.10
C TRP A 8 4.91 -1.63 -12.12
N LEU A 9 5.11 -1.14 -10.90
CA LEU A 9 4.07 -0.97 -9.89
C LEU A 9 3.99 0.52 -9.58
N LEU A 10 2.78 1.05 -9.41
CA LEU A 10 2.56 2.41 -8.95
C LEU A 10 1.99 2.36 -7.54
N GLN A 11 2.59 3.08 -6.60
CA GLN A 11 2.06 3.29 -5.25
C GLN A 11 1.71 4.76 -5.07
N TRP A 12 0.51 5.05 -4.56
CA TRP A 12 0.10 6.44 -4.33
C TRP A 12 -1.00 6.57 -3.27
N ASN A 13 -0.72 7.33 -2.21
CA ASN A 13 -1.77 7.86 -1.35
C ASN A 13 -2.49 9.01 -2.08
N CYS A 14 -3.73 8.75 -2.53
CA CYS A 14 -4.48 9.63 -3.43
C CYS A 14 -5.43 10.60 -2.71
N ARG A 15 -5.56 10.50 -1.37
CA ARG A 15 -6.39 11.40 -0.53
C ARG A 15 -7.82 11.63 -1.04
N GLY A 16 -8.46 10.59 -1.54
CA GLY A 16 -9.80 10.62 -2.09
C GLY A 16 -9.80 10.30 -3.58
N ILE A 17 -10.21 9.07 -3.91
CA ILE A 17 -10.11 8.56 -5.27
C ILE A 17 -11.01 9.30 -6.27
N ARG A 18 -12.14 9.85 -5.82
CA ARG A 18 -13.08 10.58 -6.70
C ARG A 18 -12.44 11.80 -7.35
N ALA A 19 -11.66 12.55 -6.60
CA ALA A 19 -10.96 13.72 -7.12
C ALA A 19 -9.70 13.32 -7.91
N ALA A 20 -9.01 12.25 -7.47
CA ALA A 20 -7.75 11.79 -8.05
C ALA A 20 -7.91 11.01 -9.37
N ALA A 21 -9.06 10.37 -9.60
CA ALA A 21 -9.24 9.43 -10.71
C ALA A 21 -9.07 10.02 -12.12
N PRO A 22 -9.53 11.24 -12.45
CA PRO A 22 -9.30 11.83 -13.77
C PRO A 22 -7.81 11.99 -14.07
N GLU A 23 -7.05 12.55 -13.12
CA GLU A 23 -5.59 12.71 -13.24
C GLU A 23 -4.90 11.35 -13.37
N LEU A 24 -5.28 10.38 -12.53
CA LEU A 24 -4.70 9.03 -12.58
C LEU A 24 -4.92 8.36 -13.94
N ASN A 25 -6.12 8.48 -14.50
CA ASN A 25 -6.44 7.93 -15.82
C ASN A 25 -5.61 8.59 -16.92
N GLU A 26 -5.49 9.92 -16.94
CA GLU A 26 -4.69 10.63 -17.96
C GLU A 26 -3.18 10.32 -17.83
N ARG A 27 -2.65 10.25 -16.61
CA ARG A 27 -1.26 9.83 -16.37
C ARG A 27 -1.02 8.42 -16.87
N ILE A 28 -1.88 7.47 -16.51
CA ILE A 28 -1.73 6.08 -16.96
C ILE A 28 -1.89 5.97 -18.47
N LYS A 29 -2.80 6.71 -19.11
CA LYS A 29 -2.97 6.74 -20.57
C LYS A 29 -1.71 7.24 -21.30
N SER A 30 -1.02 8.24 -20.76
CA SER A 30 0.18 8.83 -21.37
C SER A 30 1.47 8.04 -21.14
N MET A 31 1.50 7.08 -20.21
CA MET A 31 2.67 6.21 -20.01
C MET A 31 2.90 5.24 -21.18
N ASP A 32 4.15 5.17 -21.68
CA ASP A 32 4.56 4.17 -22.69
C ASP A 32 4.39 2.74 -22.19
N THR A 33 4.78 2.50 -20.93
CA THR A 33 4.61 1.21 -20.25
C THR A 33 3.60 1.37 -19.12
N LYS A 34 2.48 0.64 -19.22
CA LYS A 34 1.44 0.67 -18.18
C LYS A 34 1.91 -0.08 -16.93
N PRO A 35 1.63 0.43 -15.71
CA PRO A 35 1.90 -0.33 -14.49
C PRO A 35 1.06 -1.61 -14.48
N LEU A 36 1.63 -2.72 -14.02
CA LEU A 36 0.90 -3.97 -13.84
C LEU A 36 -0.11 -3.88 -12.70
N ALA A 37 0.27 -3.19 -11.62
CA ALA A 37 -0.64 -2.88 -10.54
C ALA A 37 -0.47 -1.44 -10.07
N VAL A 38 -1.58 -0.86 -9.62
CA VAL A 38 -1.66 0.46 -9.01
C VAL A 38 -2.24 0.28 -7.61
N LEU A 39 -1.45 0.60 -6.60
CA LEU A 39 -1.74 0.45 -5.18
C LEU A 39 -2.08 1.82 -4.62
N LEU A 40 -3.37 2.06 -4.35
CA LEU A 40 -3.85 3.35 -3.88
C LEU A 40 -4.20 3.30 -2.39
N GLN A 41 -3.88 4.36 -1.66
CA GLN A 41 -4.22 4.56 -0.25
C GLN A 41 -5.04 5.84 -0.06
N GLU A 42 -5.75 5.93 1.07
CA GLU A 42 -6.76 6.96 1.38
C GLU A 42 -7.81 7.13 0.27
N THR A 43 -8.32 6.02 -0.26
CA THR A 43 -9.31 6.08 -1.36
C THR A 43 -10.65 6.66 -0.89
N GLN A 44 -10.99 6.53 0.39
CA GLN A 44 -12.23 6.97 1.06
C GLN A 44 -13.53 6.29 0.59
N GLU A 45 -13.56 5.78 -0.63
CA GLU A 45 -14.66 5.03 -1.21
C GLU A 45 -14.14 3.99 -2.21
N THR A 46 -14.99 3.06 -2.60
CA THR A 46 -14.70 2.21 -3.77
C THR A 46 -14.74 3.10 -5.01
N GLY A 47 -13.57 3.55 -5.46
CA GLY A 47 -13.43 4.55 -6.49
C GLY A 47 -13.93 4.14 -7.87
N PRO A 48 -13.95 5.09 -8.83
CA PRO A 48 -14.32 4.79 -10.21
C PRO A 48 -13.39 3.75 -10.83
N SER A 49 -13.88 3.12 -11.90
CA SER A 49 -13.10 2.17 -12.68
C SER A 49 -11.88 2.85 -13.29
N LEU A 50 -10.72 2.19 -13.20
CA LEU A 50 -9.52 2.57 -13.94
C LEU A 50 -9.48 1.79 -15.26
N ASN A 51 -9.40 2.50 -16.38
CA ASN A 51 -9.52 1.88 -17.71
C ASN A 51 -8.40 0.86 -17.96
N GLY A 52 -8.79 -0.37 -18.33
CA GLY A 52 -7.85 -1.48 -18.54
C GLY A 52 -7.50 -2.27 -17.27
N TYR A 53 -7.99 -1.87 -16.10
CA TYR A 53 -7.69 -2.51 -14.82
C TYR A 53 -8.93 -3.12 -14.15
N ARG A 54 -8.69 -4.12 -13.31
CA ARG A 54 -9.67 -4.66 -12.36
C ARG A 54 -9.32 -4.20 -10.95
N ALA A 55 -10.32 -3.70 -10.24
CA ALA A 55 -10.17 -3.23 -8.87
C ALA A 55 -10.40 -4.36 -7.85
N TYR A 56 -9.62 -4.33 -6.77
CA TYR A 56 -9.73 -5.21 -5.61
C TYR A 56 -9.69 -4.39 -4.33
N THR A 57 -10.57 -4.73 -3.40
CA THR A 57 -10.74 -4.03 -2.13
C THR A 57 -10.98 -5.04 -1.00
N ALA A 58 -10.70 -4.63 0.24
CA ALA A 58 -11.04 -5.40 1.43
C ALA A 58 -11.34 -4.43 2.60
N PRO A 59 -12.40 -3.61 2.50
CA PRO A 59 -12.67 -2.55 3.46
C PRO A 59 -12.84 -3.13 4.87
N SER A 60 -12.14 -2.55 5.83
CA SER A 60 -12.17 -2.98 7.26
C SER A 60 -12.23 -1.82 8.24
N ILE A 61 -11.86 -0.62 7.80
CA ILE A 61 -11.82 0.57 8.63
C ILE A 61 -13.21 1.20 8.74
N THR A 62 -13.68 1.33 9.98
CA THR A 62 -14.98 1.92 10.30
C THR A 62 -14.88 3.41 10.65
N ARG A 63 -15.95 4.15 10.35
CA ARG A 63 -16.16 5.55 10.75
C ARG A 63 -17.62 5.82 11.08
N SER A 64 -17.87 6.82 11.92
CA SER A 64 -19.23 7.36 12.07
C SER A 64 -19.70 7.97 10.75
N SER A 65 -20.94 7.71 10.37
CA SER A 65 -21.53 8.29 9.18
C SER A 65 -21.60 9.81 9.31
N ARG A 66 -21.34 10.51 8.19
CA ARG A 66 -21.49 11.97 8.11
C ARG A 66 -22.95 12.41 8.16
N SER A 67 -23.88 11.59 7.70
CA SER A 67 -25.31 11.89 7.69
C SER A 67 -25.99 11.55 9.02
N ASP A 68 -25.48 10.55 9.74
CA ASP A 68 -26.01 10.10 11.02
C ASP A 68 -24.85 9.60 11.90
N PRO A 69 -24.34 10.41 12.84
CA PRO A 69 -23.21 10.03 13.70
C PRO A 69 -23.44 8.78 14.55
N SER A 70 -24.70 8.35 14.73
CA SER A 70 -25.04 7.12 15.45
C SER A 70 -24.77 5.85 14.62
N GLN A 71 -24.62 5.98 13.30
CA GLN A 71 -24.34 4.87 12.40
C GLN A 71 -22.85 4.74 12.13
N THR A 72 -22.41 3.48 12.01
CA THR A 72 -21.05 3.15 11.60
C THR A 72 -21.05 2.69 10.15
N VAL A 73 -20.19 3.29 9.33
CA VAL A 73 -19.96 2.91 7.94
C VAL A 73 -18.54 2.37 7.78
N VAL A 74 -18.36 1.41 6.87
CA VAL A 74 -17.04 0.91 6.47
C VAL A 74 -16.59 1.72 5.26
N GLU A 75 -15.47 2.43 5.40
CA GLU A 75 -14.86 3.18 4.30
C GLU A 75 -13.70 2.40 3.70
N CYS A 76 -13.65 2.28 2.38
CA CYS A 76 -12.50 1.69 1.69
C CYS A 76 -11.33 2.68 1.72
N GLN A 77 -10.22 2.28 2.33
CA GLN A 77 -9.00 3.09 2.42
C GLN A 77 -7.89 2.63 1.49
N THR A 78 -7.96 1.41 0.93
CA THR A 78 -7.00 0.97 -0.08
C THR A 78 -7.65 0.21 -1.22
N ILE A 79 -7.16 0.45 -2.44
CA ILE A 79 -7.58 -0.26 -3.66
C ILE A 79 -6.34 -0.75 -4.39
N ILE A 80 -6.35 -2.00 -4.86
CA ILE A 80 -5.39 -2.48 -5.86
C ILE A 80 -6.10 -2.58 -7.20
N TYR A 81 -5.59 -1.86 -8.20
CA TYR A 81 -5.96 -2.06 -9.59
C TYR A 81 -4.91 -2.94 -10.26
N VAL A 82 -5.32 -4.06 -10.88
CA VAL A 82 -4.42 -4.95 -11.64
C VAL A 82 -4.82 -4.95 -13.13
N LEU A 83 -3.83 -4.88 -14.02
CA LEU A 83 -4.04 -4.83 -15.46
C LEU A 83 -4.77 -6.10 -15.95
N LYS A 84 -5.86 -5.93 -16.69
CA LYS A 84 -6.77 -7.02 -17.12
C LYS A 84 -6.11 -8.08 -18.01
N THR A 85 -5.01 -7.74 -18.66
CA THR A 85 -4.28 -8.64 -19.57
C THR A 85 -3.43 -9.69 -18.84
N VAL A 86 -3.31 -9.58 -17.51
CA VAL A 86 -2.55 -10.51 -16.67
C VAL A 86 -3.53 -11.39 -15.91
N ALA A 87 -3.25 -12.67 -15.72
CA ALA A 87 -4.06 -13.54 -14.87
C ALA A 87 -3.84 -13.18 -13.40
N HIS A 88 -4.92 -12.90 -12.65
CA HIS A 88 -4.85 -12.43 -11.28
C HIS A 88 -6.13 -12.73 -10.48
N CYS A 89 -6.02 -12.91 -9.16
CA CYS A 89 -7.15 -13.16 -8.27
C CYS A 89 -6.80 -12.69 -6.85
N GLN A 90 -7.68 -11.95 -6.19
CA GLN A 90 -7.45 -11.52 -4.80
C GLN A 90 -7.42 -12.73 -3.85
N ILE A 91 -6.51 -12.69 -2.88
CA ILE A 91 -6.50 -13.63 -1.76
C ILE A 91 -7.23 -13.05 -0.55
N PRO A 92 -7.83 -13.88 0.32
CA PRO A 92 -8.47 -13.38 1.54
C PRO A 92 -7.48 -12.66 2.46
N THR A 93 -7.81 -11.42 2.83
CA THR A 93 -6.99 -10.58 3.72
C THR A 93 -7.72 -10.11 4.98
N ALA A 94 -8.95 -10.59 5.21
CA ALA A 94 -9.79 -10.15 6.33
C ALA A 94 -9.11 -10.32 7.71
N ALA A 95 -8.27 -11.35 7.87
CA ALA A 95 -7.52 -11.58 9.12
C ALA A 95 -6.46 -10.50 9.42
N PHE A 96 -6.10 -9.68 8.43
CA PHE A 96 -5.13 -8.59 8.56
C PHE A 96 -5.78 -7.21 8.59
N GLY A 97 -7.10 -7.14 8.39
CA GLY A 97 -7.88 -5.92 8.48
C GLY A 97 -8.35 -5.65 9.92
N THR A 98 -8.33 -4.39 10.32
CA THR A 98 -8.86 -3.89 11.60
C THR A 98 -9.57 -2.56 11.38
N ASP A 99 -10.12 -1.98 12.44
CA ASP A 99 -10.68 -0.62 12.42
C ASP A 99 -9.65 0.49 12.13
N THR A 100 -8.37 0.15 12.10
CA THR A 100 -7.24 1.06 11.87
C THR A 100 -6.27 0.62 10.78
N GLN A 101 -6.45 -0.57 10.21
CA GLN A 101 -5.58 -1.14 9.19
C GLN A 101 -6.42 -1.82 8.11
N GLU A 102 -6.15 -1.51 6.86
CA GLU A 102 -6.76 -2.19 5.72
C GLU A 102 -5.67 -2.80 4.85
N VAL A 103 -5.84 -4.05 4.44
CA VAL A 103 -4.87 -4.80 3.63
C VAL A 103 -5.59 -5.48 2.48
N VAL A 104 -5.11 -5.29 1.26
CA VAL A 104 -5.56 -6.01 0.05
C VAL A 104 -4.35 -6.70 -0.54
N ALA A 105 -4.50 -7.94 -1.01
CA ALA A 105 -3.41 -8.68 -1.65
C ALA A 105 -3.91 -9.41 -2.90
N VAL A 106 -3.12 -9.32 -3.98
CA VAL A 106 -3.46 -9.89 -5.28
C VAL A 106 -2.23 -10.59 -5.87
N PRO A 107 -2.21 -11.92 -5.93
CA PRO A 107 -1.31 -12.65 -6.81
C PRO A 107 -1.67 -12.43 -8.28
N PHE A 108 -0.65 -12.33 -9.12
CA PHE A 108 -0.76 -12.28 -10.57
C PHE A 108 0.42 -12.98 -11.24
N ARG A 109 0.25 -13.39 -12.50
CA ARG A 109 1.26 -14.17 -13.24
C ARG A 109 1.66 -13.49 -14.55
N VAL A 110 2.95 -13.21 -14.70
CA VAL A 110 3.53 -12.64 -15.93
C VAL A 110 4.44 -13.67 -16.59
N GLY A 111 4.07 -14.13 -17.78
CA GLY A 111 4.78 -15.22 -18.44
C GLY A 111 4.76 -16.50 -17.59
N ARG A 112 5.94 -16.93 -17.12
CA ARG A 112 6.10 -18.10 -16.24
C ARG A 112 6.32 -17.75 -14.76
N ARG A 113 6.38 -16.46 -14.41
CA ARG A 113 6.67 -15.99 -13.06
C ARG A 113 5.40 -15.57 -12.33
N ASN A 114 5.31 -15.93 -11.06
CA ASN A 114 4.24 -15.50 -10.17
C ASN A 114 4.73 -14.34 -9.32
N PHE A 115 3.85 -13.37 -9.15
CA PHE A 115 4.06 -12.20 -8.32
C PHE A 115 2.89 -12.04 -7.38
N THR A 116 3.11 -11.44 -6.23
CA THR A 116 2.04 -11.01 -5.34
C THR A 116 2.28 -9.58 -4.92
N VAL A 117 1.26 -8.74 -5.03
CA VAL A 117 1.30 -7.38 -4.49
C VAL A 117 0.31 -7.26 -3.36
N ALA A 118 0.68 -6.53 -2.33
CA ALA A 118 -0.21 -6.16 -1.24
C ALA A 118 -0.13 -4.66 -0.99
N SER A 119 -1.31 -4.06 -0.85
CA SER A 119 -1.50 -2.64 -0.53
C SER A 119 -2.07 -2.53 0.87
N THR A 120 -1.43 -1.70 1.68
CA THR A 120 -1.82 -1.47 3.08
C THR A 120 -2.07 0.01 3.33
N TYR A 121 -3.10 0.29 4.11
CA TYR A 121 -3.29 1.60 4.72
C TYR A 121 -3.47 1.44 6.22
N VAL A 122 -2.72 2.23 6.98
CA VAL A 122 -2.84 2.30 8.44
C VAL A 122 -3.23 3.72 8.82
N ARG A 123 -4.32 3.86 9.59
CA ARG A 123 -4.80 5.16 10.08
C ARG A 123 -3.72 5.85 10.93
N PRO A 124 -3.46 7.17 10.74
CA PRO A 124 -2.57 7.93 11.59
C PRO A 124 -2.91 7.80 13.08
N ARG A 125 -1.90 7.86 13.94
CA ARG A 125 -2.12 7.83 15.39
C ARG A 125 -2.71 9.18 15.84
N THR A 126 -3.95 9.16 16.30
CA THR A 126 -4.60 10.29 16.98
C THR A 126 -4.84 9.96 18.45
N ALA A 127 -5.20 10.95 19.27
CA ALA A 127 -5.57 10.72 20.68
C ALA A 127 -6.68 9.65 20.81
N GLN A 128 -7.63 9.62 19.87
CA GLN A 128 -8.73 8.66 19.81
C GLN A 128 -8.29 7.23 19.46
N HIS A 129 -7.14 7.05 18.83
CA HIS A 129 -6.63 5.75 18.36
C HIS A 129 -5.25 5.42 18.93
N ALA A 130 -4.85 6.08 20.02
CA ALA A 130 -3.50 6.03 20.57
C ALA A 130 -3.13 4.66 21.16
N SER A 131 -4.14 3.89 21.59
CA SER A 131 -4.05 2.55 22.20
C SER A 131 -4.29 1.40 21.21
N ILE A 132 -4.70 1.69 19.97
CA ILE A 132 -5.10 0.65 19.02
C ILE A 132 -3.86 -0.02 18.44
N ARG A 133 -3.80 -1.35 18.58
CA ARG A 133 -2.74 -2.20 18.07
C ARG A 133 -2.91 -2.38 16.56
N VAL A 134 -1.81 -2.25 15.84
CA VAL A 134 -1.72 -2.58 14.41
C VAL A 134 -1.17 -4.01 14.32
N ASN A 135 -1.67 -4.79 13.38
CA ASN A 135 -1.24 -6.17 13.20
C ASN A 135 -0.36 -6.29 11.96
N PHE A 136 0.95 -6.15 12.16
CA PHE A 136 1.93 -6.31 11.08
C PHE A 136 2.33 -7.77 10.82
N SER A 137 1.84 -8.75 11.58
CA SER A 137 2.06 -10.18 11.28
C SER A 137 1.56 -10.61 9.90
N GLY A 138 0.69 -9.79 9.29
CA GLY A 138 0.33 -9.91 7.88
C GLY A 138 1.52 -9.85 6.93
N CYS A 139 2.60 -9.13 7.27
CA CYS A 139 3.85 -9.09 6.51
C CYS A 139 4.51 -10.47 6.48
N GLY A 140 4.67 -11.11 7.64
CA GLY A 140 5.22 -12.46 7.74
C GLY A 140 4.33 -13.52 7.10
N ALA A 141 3.01 -13.45 7.30
CA ALA A 141 2.07 -14.37 6.65
C ALA A 141 2.10 -14.22 5.11
N PHE A 142 2.21 -12.99 4.62
CA PHE A 142 2.34 -12.67 3.20
C PHE A 142 3.66 -13.21 2.63
N ALA A 143 4.80 -12.98 3.29
CA ALA A 143 6.09 -13.52 2.89
C ALA A 143 6.07 -15.06 2.83
N ARG A 144 5.48 -15.72 3.83
CA ARG A 144 5.33 -17.19 3.86
C ARG A 144 4.45 -17.72 2.74
N PHE A 145 3.32 -17.06 2.46
CA PHE A 145 2.44 -17.43 1.34
C PHE A 145 3.13 -17.28 -0.03
N THR A 146 4.20 -16.49 -0.08
CA THR A 146 4.90 -16.12 -1.31
C THR A 146 6.33 -16.65 -1.36
N LEU A 147 6.72 -17.61 -0.52
CA LEU A 147 8.11 -18.13 -0.40
C LEU A 147 8.82 -18.43 -1.74
N ASN A 148 8.09 -18.83 -2.78
CA ASN A 148 8.64 -19.15 -4.10
C ASN A 148 8.33 -18.10 -5.19
N ASN A 149 7.68 -17.00 -4.82
CA ASN A 149 7.17 -15.96 -5.72
C ASN A 149 7.77 -14.60 -5.34
N ALA A 150 7.91 -13.72 -6.32
CA ALA A 150 8.29 -12.34 -6.06
C ALA A 150 7.12 -11.61 -5.39
N ALA A 151 7.35 -10.97 -4.25
CA ALA A 151 6.30 -10.31 -3.50
C ALA A 151 6.68 -8.86 -3.17
N VAL A 152 5.70 -7.97 -3.26
CA VAL A 152 5.84 -6.55 -2.90
C VAL A 152 4.73 -6.18 -1.95
N PHE A 153 5.12 -5.67 -0.78
CA PHE A 153 4.22 -5.12 0.23
C PHE A 153 4.41 -3.61 0.25
N ALA A 154 3.37 -2.85 -0.02
CA ALA A 154 3.45 -1.40 -0.19
C ALA A 154 2.24 -0.72 0.44
N GLY A 155 2.38 0.54 0.82
CA GLY A 155 1.29 1.24 1.47
C GLY A 155 1.69 2.49 2.25
N ASP A 156 0.70 3.11 2.87
CA ASP A 156 0.89 4.18 3.85
C ASP A 156 0.72 3.60 5.25
N PHE A 157 1.83 3.53 5.97
CA PHE A 157 1.91 2.84 7.26
C PHE A 157 1.67 3.77 8.43
N ASN A 158 1.78 5.09 8.23
CA ASN A 158 1.74 6.08 9.29
C ASN A 158 2.53 5.64 10.55
N ALA A 159 3.68 5.00 10.34
CA ALA A 159 4.50 4.37 11.37
C ALA A 159 5.83 5.12 11.45
N GLU A 160 6.06 5.86 12.55
CA GLU A 160 7.26 6.67 12.71
C GLU A 160 8.46 5.81 13.13
N HIS A 161 9.52 5.78 12.31
CA HIS A 161 10.79 5.14 12.66
C HIS A 161 12.00 5.85 12.06
N LYS A 162 13.12 5.79 12.77
CA LYS A 162 14.39 6.40 12.32
C LYS A 162 14.94 5.74 11.05
N ALA A 163 14.69 4.44 10.89
CA ALA A 163 15.15 3.67 9.73
C ALA A 163 14.59 4.17 8.39
N TRP A 164 13.49 4.92 8.38
CA TRP A 164 12.94 5.54 7.18
C TRP A 164 12.70 7.05 7.36
N GLY A 165 13.62 7.71 8.07
CA GLY A 165 13.76 9.17 8.02
C GLY A 165 12.99 9.97 9.08
N TYR A 166 12.30 9.33 10.02
CA TYR A 166 11.74 10.06 11.17
C TYR A 166 12.82 10.40 12.21
N GLN A 167 12.60 11.46 13.00
CA GLN A 167 13.52 11.84 14.08
C GLN A 167 13.43 10.90 15.30
N ILE A 168 12.29 10.25 15.45
CA ILE A 168 11.97 9.38 16.57
C ILE A 168 11.42 8.06 16.05
N SER A 169 11.57 7.04 16.87
CA SER A 169 10.93 5.74 16.63
C SER A 169 9.82 5.56 17.64
N ARG A 170 8.64 5.20 17.15
CA ARG A 170 7.46 4.91 17.98
C ARG A 170 7.15 3.43 17.92
N SER A 171 6.29 2.97 18.82
CA SER A 171 5.89 1.55 18.92
C SER A 171 5.44 0.96 17.59
N ARG A 172 4.62 1.67 16.80
CA ARG A 172 4.20 1.20 15.47
C ARG A 172 5.36 1.01 14.50
N GLY A 173 6.32 1.93 14.48
CA GLY A 173 7.50 1.83 13.63
C GLY A 173 8.45 0.72 14.07
N LEU A 174 8.63 0.56 15.39
CA LEU A 174 9.43 -0.53 15.95
C LEU A 174 8.83 -1.90 15.59
N GLN A 175 7.52 -2.08 15.82
CA GLN A 175 6.82 -3.32 15.49
C GLN A 175 6.86 -3.63 13.99
N LEU A 176 6.67 -2.61 13.14
CA LEU A 176 6.73 -2.79 11.69
C LEU A 176 8.12 -3.22 11.22
N LEU A 177 9.18 -2.64 11.79
CA LEU A 177 10.54 -3.03 11.45
C LEU A 177 10.84 -4.46 11.89
N GLU A 178 10.51 -4.81 13.14
CA GLU A 178 10.68 -6.16 13.68
C GLU A 178 9.98 -7.22 12.81
N GLU A 179 8.72 -6.98 12.43
CA GLU A 179 7.93 -7.90 11.60
C GLU A 179 8.43 -7.97 10.16
N ALA A 180 8.96 -6.88 9.60
CA ALA A 180 9.58 -6.89 8.28
C ALA A 180 10.92 -7.66 8.29
N ASP A 181 11.73 -7.47 9.33
CA ASP A 181 13.01 -8.16 9.51
C ASP A 181 12.79 -9.66 9.72
N GLU A 182 11.85 -10.06 10.59
CA GLU A 182 11.47 -11.47 10.80
C GLU A 182 10.93 -12.14 9.54
N ALA A 183 10.29 -11.36 8.66
CA ALA A 183 9.75 -11.83 7.39
C ALA A 183 10.78 -11.80 6.23
N GLU A 184 12.02 -11.38 6.49
CA GLU A 184 13.06 -11.18 5.47
C GLU A 184 12.59 -10.27 4.31
N LEU A 185 11.85 -9.22 4.66
CA LEU A 185 11.31 -8.23 3.74
C LEU A 185 12.15 -6.93 3.82
N PRO A 186 13.24 -6.80 3.03
CA PRO A 186 14.01 -5.56 2.98
C PRO A 186 13.18 -4.39 2.46
N LEU A 187 13.42 -3.22 3.05
CA LEU A 187 12.85 -1.95 2.60
C LEU A 187 13.49 -1.52 1.27
N VAL A 188 12.65 -1.14 0.29
CA VAL A 188 13.07 -0.78 -1.08
C VAL A 188 13.17 0.73 -1.28
N ASN A 189 12.54 1.53 -0.42
CA ASN A 189 12.50 2.99 -0.54
C ASN A 189 13.90 3.62 -0.70
N ASP A 190 14.01 4.60 -1.60
CA ASP A 190 15.11 5.57 -1.56
C ASP A 190 14.80 6.62 -0.48
N LEU A 191 15.46 6.49 0.67
CA LEU A 191 15.21 7.34 1.83
C LEU A 191 15.73 8.78 1.67
N SER A 192 16.45 9.09 0.58
CA SER A 192 16.77 10.47 0.24
C SER A 192 15.56 11.24 -0.32
N GLN A 193 14.49 10.53 -0.68
CA GLN A 193 13.29 11.08 -1.29
C GLN A 193 12.08 10.94 -0.34
N ALA A 194 11.53 12.08 0.07
CA ALA A 194 10.35 12.08 0.91
C ALA A 194 9.07 11.79 0.11
N THR A 195 8.24 10.86 0.61
CA THR A 195 6.95 10.51 -0.01
C THR A 195 5.82 11.43 0.44
N ARG A 196 5.98 12.08 1.61
CA ARG A 196 5.10 13.16 2.09
C ARG A 196 5.89 14.43 2.29
N ARG A 197 5.64 15.42 1.43
CA ARG A 197 6.19 16.78 1.56
C ARG A 197 5.51 17.54 2.69
N ARG A 198 6.28 18.41 3.36
CA ARG A 198 5.78 19.34 4.38
C ARG A 198 4.64 20.19 3.81
N GLN A 199 3.58 20.36 4.60
CA GLN A 199 2.45 21.21 4.22
C GLN A 199 2.46 22.58 4.91
N ASN A 200 3.25 22.71 5.98
CA ASN A 200 3.44 23.97 6.71
C ASN A 200 4.85 24.01 7.34
N PRO A 201 5.33 25.18 7.80
CA PRO A 201 6.69 25.33 8.33
C PRO A 201 6.99 24.50 9.60
N ALA A 202 5.96 24.10 10.35
CA ALA A 202 6.13 23.26 11.54
C ALA A 202 6.28 21.77 11.21
N GLN A 203 6.00 21.36 9.97
CA GLN A 203 6.16 19.98 9.50
C GLN A 203 7.45 19.80 8.72
N ARG A 204 8.06 18.63 8.87
CA ARG A 204 9.17 18.16 8.01
C ARG A 204 8.63 17.22 6.94
N ASP A 205 9.41 17.10 5.87
CA ASP A 205 9.29 16.03 4.91
C ASP A 205 9.46 14.67 5.62
N THR A 206 8.65 13.68 5.26
CA THR A 206 8.64 12.34 5.90
C THR A 206 8.38 11.23 4.88
N VAL A 207 8.62 9.99 5.28
CA VAL A 207 8.39 8.78 4.46
C VAL A 207 7.37 7.85 5.16
N PRO A 208 6.08 8.20 5.21
CA PRO A 208 5.04 7.29 5.73
C PRO A 208 4.68 6.18 4.74
N ASP A 209 4.93 6.42 3.44
CA ASP A 209 4.68 5.48 2.37
C ASP A 209 5.90 4.57 2.20
N LEU A 210 5.73 3.29 2.48
CA LEU A 210 6.83 2.32 2.53
C LEU A 210 6.54 1.18 1.56
N THR A 211 7.62 0.61 1.02
CA THR A 211 7.61 -0.53 0.10
C THR A 211 8.68 -1.52 0.57
N TRP A 212 8.29 -2.77 0.81
CA TRP A 212 9.19 -3.88 1.04
C TRP A 212 8.99 -4.92 -0.06
N ALA A 213 10.05 -5.66 -0.35
CA ALA A 213 10.01 -6.70 -1.36
C ALA A 213 10.82 -7.91 -0.91
N THR A 214 10.38 -9.11 -1.29
CA THR A 214 11.15 -10.34 -1.05
C THR A 214 12.45 -10.31 -1.85
N ALA A 215 13.48 -11.04 -1.40
CA ALA A 215 14.80 -11.06 -2.07
C ALA A 215 14.76 -11.48 -3.55
N ASN A 216 13.76 -12.28 -3.95
CA ASN A 216 13.54 -12.69 -5.35
C ASN A 216 12.80 -11.63 -6.20
N ALA A 217 12.37 -10.52 -5.60
CA ALA A 217 11.80 -9.35 -6.26
C ALA A 217 12.86 -8.22 -6.26
N VAL A 218 13.85 -8.32 -7.16
CA VAL A 218 14.83 -7.24 -7.36
C VAL A 218 14.06 -5.98 -7.79
N ALA A 219 13.95 -5.03 -6.88
CA ALA A 219 13.10 -3.84 -7.03
C ALA A 219 13.95 -2.58 -6.95
N THR A 220 13.61 -1.61 -7.81
CA THR A 220 14.12 -0.24 -7.74
C THR A 220 12.96 0.69 -7.45
N TRP A 221 13.16 1.62 -6.53
CA TRP A 221 12.14 2.58 -6.12
C TRP A 221 12.54 3.99 -6.57
N SER A 222 11.56 4.77 -7.05
CA SER A 222 11.74 6.17 -7.46
C SER A 222 10.44 6.95 -7.28
N CYS A 223 10.50 8.21 -6.84
CA CYS A 223 9.34 9.11 -6.75
C CYS A 223 9.06 9.84 -8.07
#